data_AF-A0A7W1QC65-F1
#
_entry.id   AF-A0A7W1QC65-F1
#
_cell.length_a   1.000
_cell.length_b   1.000
_cell.length_c   1.000
_cell.angle_alpha   90.00
_cell.angle_beta   90.00
_cell.angle_gamma   90.00
#
_symmetry.space_group_name_H-M   'P 1'
#
loop_
_entity.id
_entity.type
_entity.pdbx_description
1 polymer ?
#
loop_
_entity_poly.entity_id
_entity_poly.type
_entity_poly.pdbx_seq_one_letter_code
_entity_poly.pdbx_strand_id
1 'polypeptide(L)'
;SAIRRRRQCASCGRRYSTYERIEDVGLMVRKRDDSRDPFRREKVTAGILKATKNRPVSEFQVEELVDRVEERLRRKGPEVTSQQVGIEVLQQLRNLDEVAYIRFASVYKDFQEITDFERELGTLLKREPAKRRKR
;
A
#
# COMPACT_ATOMS: atom_id res chain seq x y z
N SER A 1 -15.80 -14.95 9.97
CA SER A 1 -16.15 -16.14 10.76
C SER A 1 -16.05 -15.83 12.25
N ALA A 2 -16.98 -16.30 13.09
CA ALA A 2 -17.03 -16.00 14.52
C ALA A 2 -16.85 -17.28 15.35
N ILE A 3 -16.09 -17.23 16.44
CA ILE A 3 -15.88 -18.35 17.35
C ILE A 3 -16.84 -18.20 18.53
N ARG A 4 -17.66 -19.22 18.78
CA ARG A 4 -18.56 -19.28 19.94
C ARG A 4 -17.85 -20.01 21.09
N ARG A 5 -17.69 -19.34 22.24
CA ARG A 5 -17.14 -19.96 23.47
C ARG A 5 -18.18 -19.99 24.58
N ARG A 6 -18.37 -21.14 25.22
CA ARG A 6 -19.15 -21.26 26.45
C ARG A 6 -18.28 -20.87 27.63
N ARG A 7 -18.75 -19.95 28.46
CA ARG A 7 -18.09 -19.48 29.68
C ARG A 7 -19.02 -19.62 30.88
N GLN A 8 -18.44 -19.64 32.06
CA GLN A 8 -19.15 -19.72 33.33
C GLN A 8 -18.67 -18.59 34.24
N CYS A 9 -19.61 -17.88 34.88
CA CYS A 9 -19.27 -16.85 35.84
C CYS A 9 -18.68 -17.51 37.10
N ALA A 10 -17.49 -17.06 37.50
CA ALA A 10 -16.82 -17.58 38.70
C ALA A 10 -17.54 -17.18 40.01
N SER A 11 -18.28 -16.08 40.01
CA SER A 11 -18.96 -15.57 41.22
C SER A 11 -20.35 -16.17 41.45
N CYS A 12 -21.14 -16.40 40.40
CA CYS A 12 -22.52 -16.89 40.54
C CYS A 12 -22.81 -18.19 39.79
N GLY A 13 -21.80 -18.82 39.17
CA GLY A 13 -21.93 -20.10 38.47
C GLY A 13 -22.76 -20.05 37.18
N ARG A 14 -23.31 -18.90 36.80
CA ARG A 14 -24.17 -18.76 35.62
C ARG A 14 -23.39 -18.97 34.33
N ARG A 15 -23.92 -19.81 33.44
CA ARG A 15 -23.35 -20.11 32.12
C ARG A 15 -23.82 -19.09 31.08
N TYR A 16 -22.89 -18.62 30.25
CA TYR A 16 -23.17 -17.70 29.13
C TYR A 16 -22.31 -18.08 27.91
N SER A 17 -22.71 -17.63 26.72
CA SER A 17 -21.92 -17.81 25.50
C SER A 17 -21.34 -16.46 25.08
N THR A 18 -20.03 -16.39 24.82
CA THR A 18 -19.41 -15.25 24.15
C THR A 18 -19.20 -15.58 22.68
N TYR A 19 -19.39 -14.58 21.83
CA TYR A 19 -19.05 -14.66 20.42
C TYR A 19 -17.82 -13.78 20.21
N GLU A 20 -16.69 -14.42 19.94
CA GLU A 20 -15.44 -13.74 19.59
C GLU A 20 -15.40 -13.63 18.07
N ARG A 21 -15.33 -12.40 17.56
CA ARG A 21 -15.16 -12.12 16.15
C ARG A 21 -13.76 -11.59 15.96
N ILE A 22 -13.06 -12.05 14.92
CA ILE A 22 -11.91 -11.32 14.42
C ILE A 22 -12.49 -10.00 13.92
N GLU A 23 -12.26 -8.92 14.65
CA GLU A 23 -12.43 -7.58 14.08
C GLU A 23 -11.35 -7.44 13.02
N ASP A 24 -11.75 -7.58 11.76
CA ASP A 24 -10.95 -7.12 10.64
C ASP A 24 -10.98 -5.60 10.74
N VAL A 25 -10.10 -5.05 11.59
CA VAL A 25 -9.95 -3.59 11.72
C VAL A 25 -9.43 -3.14 10.38
N GLY A 26 -10.35 -2.69 9.51
CA GLY A 26 -10.02 -2.26 8.17
C GLY A 26 -8.90 -1.22 8.24
N LEU A 27 -7.91 -1.37 7.37
CA LEU A 27 -6.78 -0.44 7.31
C LEU A 27 -7.32 0.99 7.09
N MET A 28 -7.04 1.89 8.00
CA MET A 28 -7.43 3.30 7.91
C MET A 28 -6.27 4.12 7.35
N VAL A 29 -6.60 5.12 6.52
CA VAL A 29 -5.64 6.06 5.94
C VAL A 29 -5.89 7.45 6.47
N ARG A 30 -4.94 7.97 7.25
CA ARG A 30 -4.90 9.37 7.68
C ARG A 30 -4.34 10.25 6.57
N LYS A 31 -5.11 11.23 6.14
CA LYS A 31 -4.76 12.20 5.10
C LYS A 31 -3.93 13.35 5.66
N ARG A 32 -3.49 14.25 4.79
CA ARG A 32 -2.66 15.43 5.15
C ARG A 32 -3.45 16.47 5.95
N ASP A 33 -4.76 16.53 5.74
CA ASP A 33 -5.72 17.37 6.48
C ASP A 33 -6.24 16.69 7.76
N ASP A 34 -5.57 15.62 8.22
CA ASP A 34 -5.92 14.80 9.38
C ASP A 34 -7.23 14.00 9.25
N SER A 35 -7.93 14.10 8.13
CA SER A 35 -9.11 13.27 7.86
C SER A 35 -8.73 11.77 7.76
N ARG A 36 -9.67 10.89 8.14
CA ARG A 36 -9.47 9.44 8.15
C ARG A 36 -10.44 8.78 7.18
N ASP A 37 -9.89 8.11 6.19
CA ASP A 37 -10.66 7.32 5.23
C ASP A 37 -10.32 5.83 5.36
N PRO A 38 -11.27 4.92 5.14
CA PRO A 38 -10.93 3.52 4.89
C PRO A 38 -9.97 3.39 3.70
N PHE A 39 -8.96 2.54 3.82
CA PHE A 39 -8.13 2.15 2.71
C PHE A 39 -9.00 1.50 1.63
N ARG A 40 -8.91 2.02 0.42
CA ARG A 40 -9.61 1.49 -0.76
C ARG A 40 -8.58 1.04 -1.77
N ARG A 41 -8.53 -0.27 -2.01
CA ARG A 41 -7.59 -0.90 -2.93
C ARG A 41 -7.69 -0.29 -4.33
N GLU A 42 -8.90 0.02 -4.76
CA GLU A 42 -9.23 0.58 -6.08
C GLU A 42 -8.54 1.93 -6.31
N LYS A 43 -8.39 2.75 -5.26
CA LYS A 43 -7.68 4.04 -5.35
C LYS A 43 -6.20 3.85 -5.65
N VAL A 44 -5.58 2.84 -5.03
CA VAL A 44 -4.16 2.52 -5.24
C VAL A 44 -3.97 1.94 -6.64
N THR A 45 -4.80 0.98 -7.04
CA THR A 45 -4.79 0.38 -8.38
C THR A 45 -4.93 1.45 -9.47
N ALA A 46 -5.89 2.37 -9.35
CA ALA A 46 -6.09 3.44 -10.33
C ALA A 46 -4.86 4.35 -10.46
N GLY A 47 -4.21 4.68 -9.34
CA GLY A 47 -2.98 5.47 -9.33
C GLY A 47 -1.82 4.76 -10.03
N ILE A 48 -1.66 3.46 -9.80
CA ILE A 48 -0.63 2.63 -10.44
C ILE A 48 -0.89 2.50 -11.94
N LEU A 49 -2.12 2.17 -12.35
CA LEU A 49 -2.51 2.05 -13.76
C LEU A 49 -2.23 3.32 -14.55
N LYS A 50 -2.49 4.49 -13.94
CA LYS A 50 -2.18 5.78 -14.55
C LYS A 50 -0.67 5.95 -14.78
N ALA A 51 0.16 5.52 -13.83
CA ALA A 51 1.61 5.59 -13.93
C ALA A 51 2.19 4.57 -14.95
N THR A 52 1.61 3.37 -15.03
CA THR A 52 2.07 2.27 -15.90
C THR A 52 1.48 2.32 -17.32
N LYS A 53 0.65 3.32 -17.65
CA LYS A 53 0.07 3.47 -19.00
C LYS A 53 1.15 3.45 -20.09
N ASN A 54 0.95 2.65 -21.13
CA ASN A 54 1.89 2.43 -22.25
C ASN A 54 3.28 1.93 -21.80
N ARG A 55 3.35 1.18 -20.70
CA ARG A 55 4.55 0.46 -20.25
C ARG A 55 4.36 -1.05 -20.43
N PRO A 56 5.45 -1.84 -20.53
CA PRO A 56 5.37 -3.29 -20.58
C PRO A 56 5.10 -3.87 -19.18
N VAL A 57 3.98 -3.48 -18.58
CA VAL A 57 3.51 -3.92 -17.26
C VAL A 57 2.12 -4.53 -17.44
N SER A 58 1.97 -5.81 -17.11
CA SER A 58 0.67 -6.50 -17.23
C SER A 58 -0.27 -6.13 -16.08
N GLU A 59 -1.57 -6.34 -16.28
CA GLU A 59 -2.58 -6.16 -15.23
C GLU A 59 -2.28 -7.06 -14.02
N PHE A 60 -1.86 -8.30 -14.24
CA PHE A 60 -1.43 -9.22 -13.19
C PHE A 60 -0.28 -8.65 -12.35
N GLN A 61 0.72 -8.02 -12.98
CA GLN A 61 1.82 -7.39 -12.24
C GLN A 61 1.35 -6.18 -11.42
N VAL A 62 0.32 -5.47 -11.88
CA VAL A 62 -0.31 -4.38 -11.11
C VAL A 62 -1.05 -4.95 -9.90
N GLU A 63 -1.82 -6.03 -10.07
CA GLU A 63 -2.51 -6.69 -8.96
C GLU A 63 -1.53 -7.20 -7.90
N GLU A 64 -0.47 -7.90 -8.30
CA GLU A 64 0.59 -8.35 -7.38
C GLU A 64 1.27 -7.19 -6.66
N LEU A 65 1.48 -6.06 -7.36
CA LEU A 65 2.05 -4.86 -6.75
C LEU A 65 1.11 -4.30 -5.67
N VAL A 66 -0.19 -4.22 -5.96
CA VAL A 66 -1.19 -3.71 -5.02
C VAL A 66 -1.30 -4.62 -3.80
N ASP A 67 -1.27 -5.95 -3.98
CA ASP A 67 -1.26 -6.93 -2.88
C ASP A 67 -0.08 -6.69 -1.94
N ARG A 68 1.13 -6.53 -2.50
CA ARG A 68 2.34 -6.27 -1.70
C ARG A 68 2.26 -4.94 -0.96
N VAL A 69 1.68 -3.90 -1.59
CA VAL A 69 1.47 -2.60 -0.93
C VAL A 69 0.51 -2.77 0.23
N GLU A 70 -0.65 -3.40 0.02
CA GLU A 70 -1.66 -3.60 1.05
C GLU A 70 -1.11 -4.42 2.23
N GLU A 71 -0.41 -5.53 1.94
CA GLU A 71 0.22 -6.37 2.95
C GLU A 71 1.24 -5.58 3.78
N ARG A 72 2.10 -4.78 3.14
CA ARG A 72 3.10 -3.96 3.84
C ARG A 72 2.45 -2.87 4.68
N LEU A 73 1.36 -2.28 4.23
CA LEU A 73 0.63 -1.28 5.01
C LEU A 73 -0.04 -1.91 6.23
N ARG A 74 -0.69 -3.07 6.09
CA ARG A 74 -1.31 -3.80 7.21
C ARG A 74 -0.29 -4.20 8.28
N ARG A 75 0.94 -4.55 7.88
CA ARG A 75 2.04 -4.85 8.82
C ARG A 75 2.48 -3.64 9.65
N LYS A 76 2.20 -2.40 9.21
CA LYS A 76 2.51 -1.18 9.98
C LYS A 76 1.50 -0.91 11.10
N GLY A 77 0.33 -1.53 11.04
CA GLY A 77 -0.75 -1.36 12.01
C GLY A 77 -2.10 -1.05 11.36
N PRO A 78 -3.13 -0.75 12.18
CA PRO A 78 -4.49 -0.51 11.71
C PRO A 78 -4.68 0.87 11.06
N GLU A 79 -3.77 1.83 11.29
CA GLU A 79 -3.79 3.17 10.69
C GLU A 79 -2.44 3.46 10.03
N VAL A 80 -2.48 4.00 8.81
CA VAL A 80 -1.32 4.47 8.04
C VAL A 80 -1.56 5.86 7.48
N THR A 81 -0.52 6.61 7.15
CA THR A 81 -0.68 7.91 6.49
C THR A 81 -0.76 7.77 4.97
N SER A 82 -1.40 8.73 4.29
CA SER A 82 -1.37 8.80 2.82
C SER A 82 0.05 8.86 2.26
N GLN A 83 0.99 9.47 3.00
CA GLN A 83 2.41 9.49 2.66
C GLN A 83 3.01 8.09 2.68
N GLN A 84 2.71 7.29 3.71
CA GLN A 84 3.20 5.91 3.79
C GLN A 84 2.67 5.04 2.64
N VAL A 85 1.41 5.25 2.22
CA VAL A 85 0.85 4.58 1.03
C VAL A 85 1.67 4.91 -0.22
N GLY A 86 1.92 6.20 -0.48
CA GLY A 86 2.69 6.62 -1.64
C GLY A 86 4.13 6.10 -1.63
N ILE A 87 4.78 6.08 -0.47
CA ILE A 87 6.14 5.52 -0.31
C ILE A 87 6.15 4.02 -0.64
N GLU A 88 5.19 3.22 -0.16
CA GLU A 88 5.12 1.80 -0.48
C GLU A 88 4.91 1.56 -1.97
N VAL A 89 4.02 2.34 -2.62
CA VAL A 89 3.80 2.24 -4.07
C VAL A 89 5.08 2.58 -4.84
N LEU A 90 5.77 3.66 -4.46
CA LEU A 90 7.05 4.05 -5.06
C LEU A 90 8.11 2.95 -4.92
N GLN A 91 8.23 2.33 -3.74
CA GLN A 91 9.19 1.25 -3.52
C GLN A 91 8.92 0.06 -4.43
N GLN A 92 7.66 -0.34 -4.62
CA GLN A 92 7.33 -1.45 -5.51
C GLN A 92 7.51 -1.07 -6.99
N LEU A 93 7.04 0.11 -7.42
CA LEU A 93 7.18 0.59 -8.79
C LEU A 93 8.64 0.71 -9.21
N ARG A 94 9.52 1.15 -8.30
CA ARG A 94 10.96 1.29 -8.58
C ARG A 94 11.60 -0.03 -9.03
N ASN A 95 11.10 -1.16 -8.54
CA ASN A 95 11.61 -2.48 -8.93
C ASN A 95 10.92 -3.03 -10.19
N LEU A 96 9.70 -2.58 -10.47
CA LEU A 96 8.88 -3.06 -11.57
C LEU A 96 9.20 -2.32 -12.88
N ASP A 97 9.16 -0.98 -12.85
CA ASP A 97 9.41 -0.12 -14.00
C ASP A 97 9.82 1.30 -13.55
N GLU A 98 11.05 1.70 -13.87
CA GLU A 98 11.61 3.00 -13.47
C GLU A 98 10.86 4.20 -14.07
N VAL A 99 10.29 4.05 -15.26
CA VAL A 99 9.51 5.12 -15.91
C VAL A 99 8.16 5.31 -15.22
N ALA A 100 7.47 4.21 -14.90
CA ALA A 100 6.25 4.25 -14.10
C ALA A 100 6.52 4.82 -12.70
N TYR A 101 7.66 4.46 -12.09
CA TYR A 101 8.11 5.08 -10.84
C TYR A 101 8.20 6.61 -10.97
N ILE A 102 8.90 7.13 -11.97
CA ILE A 102 9.05 8.58 -12.16
C ILE A 102 7.70 9.27 -12.35
N ARG A 103 6.80 8.67 -13.14
CA ARG A 103 5.45 9.22 -13.36
C ARG A 103 4.59 9.24 -12.10
N PHE A 104 4.72 8.22 -11.25
CA PHE A 104 4.02 8.21 -9.97
C PHE A 104 4.64 9.22 -9.01
N ALA A 105 5.98 9.28 -8.96
CA ALA A 105 6.74 10.20 -8.13
C ALA A 105 6.42 11.66 -8.45
N SER A 106 6.24 12.02 -9.73
CA SER A 106 5.95 13.40 -10.11
C SER A 106 4.63 13.91 -9.54
N VAL A 107 3.61 13.05 -9.44
CA VAL A 107 2.34 13.40 -8.80
C VAL A 107 2.45 13.35 -7.28
N TYR A 108 3.09 12.31 -6.73
CA TYR A 108 3.18 12.13 -5.29
C TYR A 108 4.02 13.22 -4.59
N LYS A 109 5.14 13.62 -5.21
CA LYS A 109 6.05 14.66 -4.71
C LYS A 109 5.75 16.05 -5.27
N ASP A 110 4.70 16.18 -6.08
CA ASP A 110 4.25 17.44 -6.66
C ASP A 110 5.35 18.18 -7.45
N PHE A 111 5.98 17.48 -8.40
CA PHE A 111 7.04 18.06 -9.23
C PHE A 111 6.50 19.26 -10.01
N GLN A 112 7.16 20.42 -9.85
CA GLN A 112 6.81 21.66 -10.53
C GLN A 112 7.80 22.01 -11.64
N GLU A 113 9.06 21.58 -11.50
CA GLU A 113 10.15 21.99 -12.39
C GLU A 113 10.93 20.78 -12.93
N ILE A 114 11.66 20.99 -14.02
CA ILE A 114 12.53 19.96 -14.60
C ILE A 114 13.64 19.51 -13.62
N THR A 115 14.07 20.40 -12.74
CA THR A 115 15.06 20.14 -11.68
C THR A 115 14.56 19.07 -10.68
N ASP A 116 13.25 18.95 -10.47
CA ASP A 116 12.66 17.87 -9.66
C ASP A 116 12.91 16.50 -10.29
N PHE A 117 12.76 16.42 -11.61
CA PHE A 117 13.04 15.20 -12.38
C PHE A 117 14.53 14.87 -12.34
N GLU A 118 15.41 15.85 -12.51
CA GLU A 118 16.86 15.62 -12.46
C GLU A 118 17.31 15.05 -11.11
N ARG A 119 16.79 15.60 -10.01
CA ARG A 119 17.08 15.09 -8.65
C ARG A 119 16.61 13.65 -8.47
N GLU A 120 15.41 13.34 -8.95
CA GLU A 120 14.86 11.99 -8.82
C GLU A 120 15.59 10.99 -9.74
N LEU A 121 15.90 11.38 -10.98
CA LEU A 121 16.67 10.58 -11.94
C LEU A 121 18.08 10.31 -11.41
N GLY A 122 18.75 11.31 -10.83
CA GLY A 122 20.05 11.12 -10.19
C GLY A 122 19.99 10.10 -9.04
N THR A 123 18.88 10.06 -8.31
CA THR A 123 18.65 9.07 -7.25
C THR A 123 18.40 7.66 -7.81
N LEU A 124 17.81 7.54 -9.00
CA LEU A 124 17.65 6.26 -9.70
C LEU A 124 18.98 5.75 -10.23
N LEU A 125 19.75 6.58 -10.94
CA LEU A 125 21.01 6.21 -11.58
C LEU A 125 22.13 5.83 -10.60
N LYS A 126 22.11 6.38 -9.39
CA LYS A 126 23.08 6.01 -8.32
C LYS A 126 22.86 4.60 -7.76
N ARG A 127 21.74 3.95 -8.04
CA ARG A 127 21.58 2.53 -7.74
C ARG A 127 22.11 1.72 -8.92
N GLU A 128 23.11 0.86 -8.68
CA GLU A 128 23.48 -0.16 -9.65
C GLU A 128 22.22 -0.98 -10.02
N PRO A 129 21.95 -1.20 -11.32
CA PRO A 129 20.78 -1.97 -11.73
C PRO A 129 20.91 -3.39 -11.18
N ALA A 130 19.91 -3.81 -10.38
CA ALA A 130 19.76 -5.22 -10.04
C ALA A 130 19.67 -6.00 -11.35
N LYS A 131 20.71 -6.81 -11.64
CA LYS A 131 20.88 -7.57 -12.89
C LYS A 131 19.54 -8.14 -13.35
N ARG A 132 19.00 -7.64 -14.48
CA ARG A 132 17.82 -8.23 -15.12
C ARG A 132 18.11 -9.72 -15.31
N ARG A 133 17.40 -10.60 -14.58
CA ARG A 133 17.40 -12.04 -14.86
C ARG A 133 16.81 -12.21 -16.25
N LYS A 134 17.68 -12.36 -17.26
CA LYS A 134 17.29 -12.84 -18.58
C LYS A 134 16.66 -14.22 -18.38
N ARG A 135 15.40 -14.37 -18.79
CA ARG A 135 14.80 -15.67 -19.04
C ARG A 135 15.42 -16.25 -20.30
#